data_AF-A0A831TE31-F1
#
_entry.id   AF-A0A831TE31-F1
#
_cell.length_a   1.000
_cell.length_b   1.000
_cell.length_c   1.000
_cell.angle_alpha   90.00
_cell.angle_beta   90.00
_cell.angle_gamma   90.00
#
_symmetry.space_group_name_H-M   'P 1'
#
loop_
_entity.id
_entity.type
_entity.pdbx_description
1 polymer ?
#
loop_
_entity_poly.entity_id
_entity_poly.type
_entity_poly.pdbx_seq_one_letter_code
_entity_poly.pdbx_strand_id
1 'polypeptide(L)'
;MTDALVILLALAMGVGVIAWLVHYLRNRHRAEREAQQSQFRRFLLQELQKRGTKHLDFASMVQECDIPRSLADEVAQGIYASFINKFISDGQITDAERQKLLGLSQALCIDTAVATSIESRSKERLYAAKAGSFIAKGELQQSEAESLEQLRQRLGMSRAKALAVVETSAGDGYRRLFREIVSDGCVTEAELEQLQRYREALGMTEADAKAIVRGEANDLYRDLFRRAMSDGRITSAELQAMDRFRQALGLSEAEALAILQPEALNLFRQCFFSIAQDGEITQDEQQKLDWIRTHFNLPAQEVQPYLDQVQRLKKLAAYRQGELPSLKTKIILESGEICHWEGPCTFAWETAVSRKSATGELIVTSDRLIFSSPGKALRFAPTRIIDIEVFGNGLRVKTDGNKGTGEYYVDDPEGLEAVLFGLVRKHKYLLSQNFSSNQSRRVPESVRREVFYRDGGRCVRCAAMEYLEYDHIIPYSRGGANTVNNIQLLCRRCNQLKGDRI
;
A
#
# COMPACT_ATOMS: atom_id res chain seq x y z
N MET A 1 30.16 42.96 49.36
CA MET A 1 29.29 42.00 50.08
C MET A 1 28.73 41.02 49.05
N THR A 2 29.62 40.35 48.32
CA THR A 2 30.16 39.00 48.56
C THR A 2 29.13 37.93 48.19
N ASP A 3 29.25 37.41 46.98
CA ASP A 3 28.51 36.27 46.43
C ASP A 3 28.51 35.07 47.40
N ALA A 4 29.55 34.98 48.26
CA ALA A 4 29.65 34.03 49.37
C ALA A 4 28.48 34.08 50.36
N LEU A 5 27.92 35.26 50.66
CA LEU A 5 26.82 35.44 51.62
C LEU A 5 25.47 35.00 51.03
N VAL A 6 25.32 35.13 49.71
CA VAL A 6 24.14 34.70 48.96
C VAL A 6 24.14 33.19 48.72
N ILE A 7 25.30 32.60 48.46
CA ILE A 7 25.48 31.13 48.33
C ILE A 7 25.18 30.42 49.67
N LEU A 8 25.62 31.00 50.80
CA LEU A 8 25.33 30.49 52.15
C LEU A 8 23.83 30.50 52.50
N LEU A 9 23.09 31.54 52.07
CA LEU A 9 21.64 31.63 52.26
C LEU A 9 20.85 30.66 51.37
N ALA A 10 21.37 30.32 50.18
CA ALA A 10 20.72 29.41 49.24
C ALA A 10 20.85 27.93 49.64
N LEU A 11 21.89 27.52 50.37
CA LEU A 11 22.03 26.15 50.88
C LEU A 11 20.98 25.79 51.94
N ALA A 12 20.31 26.78 52.54
CA ALA A 12 19.23 26.60 53.51
C ALA A 12 17.82 26.56 52.90
N MET A 13 17.67 26.91 51.61
CA MET A 13 16.38 26.98 50.92
C MET A 13 16.37 26.00 49.74
N GLY A 14 15.32 25.17 49.63
CA GLY A 14 15.28 23.99 48.75
C GLY A 14 15.65 24.21 47.27
N VAL A 15 15.85 23.12 46.53
CA VAL A 15 16.41 23.03 45.17
C VAL A 15 15.93 24.11 44.18
N GLY A 16 14.67 24.55 44.26
CA GLY A 16 14.12 25.62 43.41
C GLY A 16 14.74 27.01 43.64
N VAL A 17 15.10 27.35 44.89
CA VAL A 17 15.76 28.63 45.22
C VAL A 17 17.21 28.62 44.74
N ILE A 18 17.90 27.49 44.86
CA ILE A 18 19.25 27.31 44.32
C ILE A 18 19.24 27.45 42.78
N ALA A 19 18.27 26.82 42.09
CA ALA A 19 18.15 26.94 40.64
C ALA A 19 17.87 28.38 40.18
N TRP A 20 16.97 29.09 40.87
CA TRP A 20 16.70 30.51 40.60
C TRP A 20 17.92 31.39 40.87
N LEU A 21 18.65 31.14 41.97
CA LEU A 21 19.85 31.89 42.33
C LEU A 21 20.98 31.69 41.32
N VAL A 22 21.20 30.45 40.88
CA VAL A 22 22.16 30.11 39.81
C VAL A 22 21.78 30.80 38.51
N HIS A 23 20.48 30.80 38.13
CA HIS A 23 20.00 31.52 36.95
C HIS A 23 20.22 33.04 37.07
N TYR A 24 19.91 33.61 38.24
CA TYR A 24 20.08 35.04 38.52
C TYR A 24 21.54 35.48 38.47
N LEU A 25 22.44 34.77 39.16
CA LEU A 25 23.88 35.04 39.14
C LEU A 25 24.47 34.88 37.74
N ARG A 26 24.04 33.85 36.99
CA ARG A 26 24.47 33.63 35.60
C ARG A 26 24.04 34.76 34.68
N ASN A 27 22.81 35.27 34.83
CA ASN A 27 22.30 36.41 34.07
C ASN A 27 23.01 37.71 34.44
N ARG A 28 23.29 37.93 35.73
CA ARG A 28 24.03 39.11 36.19
C ARG A 28 25.46 39.13 35.66
N HIS A 29 26.20 38.03 35.81
CA HIS A 29 27.55 37.92 35.24
C HIS A 29 27.54 38.03 33.72
N ARG A 30 26.50 37.52 33.04
CA ARG A 30 26.34 37.71 31.60
C ARG A 30 26.16 39.20 31.26
N ALA A 31 25.31 39.92 31.98
CA ALA A 31 25.08 41.35 31.76
C ALA A 31 26.34 42.20 32.04
N GLU A 32 27.08 41.89 33.11
CA GLU A 32 28.36 42.55 33.43
C GLU A 32 29.41 42.30 32.33
N ARG A 33 29.52 41.05 31.84
CA ARG A 33 30.41 40.70 30.72
C ARG A 33 30.01 41.41 29.42
N GLU A 34 28.72 41.44 29.08
CA GLU A 34 28.20 42.13 27.88
C GLU A 34 28.46 43.65 27.94
N ALA A 35 28.36 44.26 29.13
CA ALA A 35 28.66 45.67 29.35
C ALA A 35 30.16 45.97 29.15
N GLN A 36 31.05 45.16 29.75
CA GLN A 36 32.50 45.27 29.58
C GLN A 36 32.92 45.10 28.12
N GLN A 37 32.38 44.08 27.42
CA GLN A 37 32.61 43.89 25.98
C GLN A 37 32.16 45.10 25.17
N SER A 38 30.97 45.64 25.45
CA SER A 38 30.40 46.77 24.70
C SER A 38 31.16 48.08 24.93
N GLN A 39 31.69 48.29 26.14
CA GLN A 39 32.53 49.44 26.46
C GLN A 39 33.88 49.34 25.76
N PHE A 40 34.56 48.21 25.90
CA PHE A 40 35.87 47.98 25.28
C PHE A 40 35.79 47.99 23.75
N ARG A 41 34.73 47.41 23.17
CA ARG A 41 34.50 47.46 21.71
C ARG A 41 34.38 48.90 21.20
N ARG A 42 33.67 49.76 21.90
CA ARG A 42 33.53 51.18 21.53
C ARG A 42 34.88 51.90 21.60
N PHE A 43 35.64 51.69 22.67
CA PHE A 43 36.98 52.25 22.83
C PHE A 43 37.93 51.80 21.72
N LEU A 44 37.99 50.50 21.46
CA LEU A 44 38.86 49.92 20.45
C LEU A 44 38.54 50.39 19.03
N LEU A 45 37.24 50.53 18.69
CA LEU A 45 36.82 51.10 17.41
C LEU A 45 37.21 52.58 17.27
N GLN A 46 37.12 53.38 18.33
CA GLN A 46 37.54 54.78 18.32
C GLN A 46 39.04 54.93 18.10
N GLU A 47 39.86 54.11 18.77
CA GLU A 47 41.32 54.17 18.60
C GLU A 47 41.76 53.65 17.23
N LEU A 48 41.11 52.60 16.71
CA LEU A 48 41.31 52.16 15.32
C LEU A 48 40.99 53.26 14.30
N GLN A 49 39.94 54.06 14.53
CA GLN A 49 39.59 55.18 13.66
C GLN A 49 40.59 56.35 13.77
N LYS A 50 41.10 56.65 14.98
CA LYS A 50 42.02 57.77 15.20
C LYS A 50 43.45 57.49 14.74
N ARG A 51 43.99 56.32 15.09
CA ARG A 51 45.43 56.00 14.92
C ARG A 51 45.71 55.10 13.71
N GLY A 52 44.67 54.44 13.18
CA GLY A 52 44.83 53.40 12.16
C GLY A 52 45.50 52.13 12.70
N THR A 53 45.71 51.14 11.84
CA THR A 53 46.25 49.82 12.23
C THR A 53 47.75 49.83 12.55
N LYS A 54 48.52 50.78 12.03
CA LYS A 54 49.99 50.81 12.17
C LYS A 54 50.51 51.25 13.54
N HIS A 55 49.69 51.97 14.31
CA HIS A 55 50.08 52.58 15.59
C HIS A 55 49.21 52.08 16.76
N LEU A 56 48.48 50.98 16.56
CA LEU A 56 47.63 50.39 17.58
C LEU A 56 48.46 49.40 18.41
N ASP A 57 48.55 49.62 19.71
CA ASP A 57 49.12 48.66 20.66
C ASP A 57 48.00 48.01 21.48
N PHE A 58 47.48 46.90 20.96
CA PHE A 58 46.38 46.19 21.59
C PHE A 58 46.75 45.62 22.97
N ALA A 59 48.01 45.24 23.21
CA ALA A 59 48.43 44.70 24.49
C ALA A 59 48.37 45.76 25.60
N SER A 60 48.85 46.97 25.32
CA SER A 60 48.78 48.10 26.25
C SER A 60 47.33 48.53 26.51
N MET A 61 46.47 48.55 25.48
CA MET A 61 45.05 48.90 25.63
C MET A 61 44.26 47.93 26.52
N VAL A 62 44.58 46.64 26.46
CA VAL A 62 43.96 45.62 27.34
C VAL A 62 44.35 45.86 28.80
N GLN A 63 45.60 46.26 29.05
CA GLN A 63 46.08 46.60 30.40
C GLN A 63 45.45 47.90 30.91
N GLU A 64 45.37 48.95 30.09
CA GLU A 64 44.78 50.25 30.46
C GLU A 64 43.29 50.15 30.83
N CYS A 65 42.56 49.26 30.15
CA CYS A 65 41.13 49.05 30.37
C CYS A 65 40.82 48.02 31.47
N ASP A 66 41.84 47.41 32.10
CA ASP A 66 41.72 46.36 33.11
C ASP A 66 40.72 45.25 32.74
N ILE A 67 40.76 44.81 31.48
CA ILE A 67 39.81 43.83 30.94
C ILE A 67 40.46 42.44 30.83
N PRO A 68 39.74 41.35 31.15
CA PRO A 68 40.28 40.00 30.98
C PRO A 68 40.70 39.75 29.53
N ARG A 69 41.91 39.20 29.32
CA ARG A 69 42.47 38.99 27.98
C ARG A 69 41.54 38.17 27.07
N SER A 70 40.90 37.14 27.60
CA SER A 70 39.91 36.34 26.87
C SER A 70 38.74 37.16 26.34
N LEU A 71 38.24 38.12 27.13
CA LEU A 71 37.14 38.99 26.75
C LEU A 71 37.59 40.02 25.70
N ALA A 72 38.81 40.54 25.83
CA ALA A 72 39.41 41.43 24.83
C ALA A 72 39.64 40.72 23.50
N ASP A 73 40.15 39.49 23.51
CA ASP A 73 40.36 38.68 22.31
C ASP A 73 39.00 38.37 21.63
N GLU A 74 37.94 38.08 22.38
CA GLU A 74 36.57 37.94 21.84
C GLU A 74 36.10 39.22 21.13
N VAL A 75 36.33 40.40 21.73
CA VAL A 75 35.99 41.69 21.12
C VAL A 75 36.81 41.95 19.86
N ALA A 76 38.12 41.69 19.89
CA ALA A 76 39.01 41.83 18.75
C ALA A 76 38.59 40.92 17.58
N GLN A 77 38.31 39.64 17.85
CA GLN A 77 37.78 38.70 16.87
C GLN A 77 36.43 39.17 16.30
N GLY A 78 35.55 39.73 17.13
CA GLY A 78 34.26 40.28 16.69
C GLY A 78 34.40 41.50 15.78
N ILE A 79 35.34 42.41 16.07
CA ILE A 79 35.66 43.55 15.20
C ILE A 79 36.25 43.04 13.88
N TYR A 80 37.24 42.15 13.93
CA TYR A 80 37.85 41.54 12.75
C TYR A 80 36.80 40.88 11.84
N ALA A 81 35.88 40.09 12.42
CA ALA A 81 34.76 39.49 11.70
C ALA A 81 33.85 40.54 11.03
N SER A 82 33.60 41.69 11.67
CA SER A 82 32.77 42.76 11.09
C SER A 82 33.42 43.41 9.87
N PHE A 83 34.74 43.57 9.87
CA PHE A 83 35.49 44.06 8.71
C PHE A 83 35.50 43.03 7.58
N ILE A 84 35.69 41.74 7.90
CA ILE A 84 35.57 40.66 6.91
C ILE A 84 34.19 40.67 6.27
N ASN A 85 33.11 40.72 7.06
CA ASN A 85 31.74 40.74 6.51
C ASN A 85 31.50 41.94 5.58
N LYS A 86 32.12 43.09 5.87
CA LYS A 86 32.04 44.27 5.01
C LYS A 86 32.74 44.04 3.67
N PHE A 87 33.96 43.49 3.67
CA PHE A 87 34.71 43.24 2.43
C PHE A 87 34.15 42.07 1.62
N ILE A 88 33.66 41.02 2.29
CA ILE A 88 33.08 39.85 1.63
C ILE A 88 31.68 40.13 1.06
N SER A 89 31.03 41.25 1.41
CA SER A 89 29.66 41.57 0.96
C SER A 89 29.49 41.60 -0.57
N ASP A 90 30.52 42.03 -1.31
CA ASP A 90 30.55 42.04 -2.78
C ASP A 90 31.05 40.72 -3.39
N GLY A 91 31.34 39.74 -2.54
CA GLY A 91 31.73 38.37 -2.92
C GLY A 91 33.21 38.18 -3.23
N GLN A 92 34.05 39.22 -3.19
CA GLN A 92 35.50 39.12 -3.40
C GLN A 92 36.26 39.94 -2.36
N ILE A 93 37.41 39.42 -1.91
CA ILE A 93 38.40 40.19 -1.14
C ILE A 93 39.51 40.56 -2.12
N THR A 94 39.62 41.84 -2.45
CA THR A 94 40.71 42.37 -3.29
C THR A 94 42.06 42.27 -2.59
N ASP A 95 43.17 42.32 -3.33
CA ASP A 95 44.51 42.32 -2.75
C ASP A 95 44.71 43.48 -1.75
N ALA A 96 44.13 44.65 -2.05
CA ALA A 96 44.15 45.80 -1.16
C ALA A 96 43.39 45.55 0.16
N GLU A 97 42.26 44.86 0.12
CA GLU A 97 41.49 44.48 1.32
C GLU A 97 42.18 43.38 2.10
N ARG A 98 42.83 42.43 1.42
CA ARG A 98 43.67 41.41 2.05
C ARG A 98 44.83 42.03 2.83
N GLN A 99 45.49 43.05 2.28
CA GLN A 99 46.52 43.82 3.00
C GLN A 99 45.95 44.57 4.21
N LYS A 100 44.75 45.15 4.10
CA LYS A 100 44.06 45.80 5.25
C LYS A 100 43.72 44.79 6.35
N LEU A 101 43.22 43.61 5.98
CA LEU A 101 42.90 42.54 6.93
C LEU A 101 44.16 42.00 7.62
N LEU A 102 45.28 41.85 6.90
CA LEU A 102 46.56 41.48 7.50
C LEU A 102 47.06 42.51 8.50
N GLY A 103 47.00 43.80 8.15
CA GLY A 103 47.35 44.88 9.07
C GLY A 103 46.43 44.92 10.29
N LEU A 104 45.13 44.62 10.11
CA LEU A 104 44.17 44.58 11.20
C LEU A 104 44.38 43.36 12.13
N SER A 105 44.68 42.17 11.58
CA SER A 105 44.94 40.99 12.41
C SER A 105 46.23 41.15 13.21
N GLN A 106 47.26 41.76 12.64
CA GLN A 106 48.50 42.09 13.35
C GLN A 106 48.26 43.11 14.46
N ALA A 107 47.55 44.20 14.16
CA ALA A 107 47.22 45.24 15.13
C ALA A 107 46.40 44.71 16.32
N LEU A 108 45.47 43.79 16.06
CA LEU A 108 44.62 43.16 17.06
C LEU A 108 45.23 41.90 17.71
N CYS A 109 46.48 41.56 17.39
CA CYS A 109 47.17 40.35 17.85
C CYS A 109 46.35 39.05 17.61
N ILE A 110 45.66 38.94 16.49
CA ILE A 110 44.88 37.75 16.12
C ILE A 110 45.80 36.77 15.40
N ASP A 111 45.89 35.56 15.95
CA ASP A 111 46.64 34.45 15.34
C ASP A 111 46.11 34.07 13.94
N THR A 112 47.00 33.65 13.05
CA THR A 112 46.69 33.29 11.66
C THR A 112 45.65 32.18 11.56
N ALA A 113 45.67 31.18 12.44
CA ALA A 113 44.68 30.10 12.45
C ALA A 113 43.31 30.61 12.88
N VAL A 114 43.27 31.51 13.87
CA VAL A 114 42.03 32.16 14.33
C VAL A 114 41.46 33.07 13.24
N ALA A 115 42.29 33.87 12.58
CA ALA A 115 41.89 34.72 11.46
C ALA A 115 41.29 33.90 10.30
N THR A 116 41.95 32.78 9.93
CA THR A 116 41.46 31.85 8.90
C THR A 116 40.12 31.22 9.28
N SER A 117 39.94 30.84 10.56
CA SER A 117 38.67 30.33 11.09
C SER A 117 37.54 31.37 11.02
N ILE A 118 37.83 32.63 11.34
CA ILE A 118 36.85 33.72 11.26
C ILE A 118 36.48 34.01 9.81
N GLU A 119 37.45 34.05 8.90
CA GLU A 119 37.20 34.21 7.46
C GLU A 119 36.31 33.08 6.93
N SER A 120 36.63 31.82 7.26
CA SER A 120 35.81 30.66 6.90
C SER A 120 34.36 30.80 7.37
N ARG A 121 34.15 31.09 8.67
CA ARG A 121 32.82 31.27 9.25
C ARG A 121 32.05 32.43 8.64
N SER A 122 32.74 33.50 8.23
CA SER A 122 32.12 34.66 7.60
C SER A 122 31.66 34.36 6.17
N LYS A 123 32.47 33.63 5.39
CA LYS A 123 32.08 33.12 4.06
C LYS A 123 30.88 32.18 4.16
N GLU A 124 30.91 31.24 5.10
CA GLU A 124 29.81 30.32 5.37
C GLU A 124 28.52 31.08 5.70
N ARG A 125 28.58 32.08 6.61
CA ARG A 125 27.40 32.90 6.95
C ARG A 125 26.84 33.69 5.77
N LEU A 126 27.69 34.29 4.93
CA LEU A 126 27.20 35.02 3.75
C LEU A 126 26.49 34.08 2.78
N TYR A 127 27.09 32.91 2.50
CA TYR A 127 26.48 31.90 1.66
C TYR A 127 25.14 31.42 2.23
N ALA A 128 25.10 31.10 3.54
CA ALA A 128 23.90 30.69 4.25
C ALA A 128 22.78 31.72 4.15
N ALA A 129 23.10 32.99 4.37
CA ALA A 129 22.12 34.07 4.33
C ALA A 129 21.53 34.24 2.92
N LYS A 130 22.38 34.18 1.89
CA LYS A 130 21.93 34.30 0.50
C LYS A 130 21.10 33.09 0.07
N ALA A 131 21.59 31.87 0.32
CA ALA A 131 20.86 30.64 0.04
C ALA A 131 19.53 30.58 0.79
N GLY A 132 19.54 30.88 2.10
CA GLY A 132 18.33 30.94 2.92
C GLY A 132 17.29 31.93 2.40
N SER A 133 17.72 33.08 1.88
CA SER A 133 16.81 34.07 1.28
C SER A 133 16.10 33.55 0.02
N PHE A 134 16.74 32.66 -0.74
CA PHE A 134 16.13 32.02 -1.90
C PHE A 134 15.25 30.83 -1.50
N ILE A 135 15.74 29.98 -0.59
CA ILE A 135 15.00 28.86 -0.02
C ILE A 135 13.67 29.32 0.61
N ALA A 136 13.68 30.46 1.31
CA ALA A 136 12.49 31.02 1.94
C ALA A 136 11.39 31.39 0.94
N LYS A 137 11.74 31.70 -0.32
CA LYS A 137 10.77 32.03 -1.38
C LYS A 137 10.03 30.80 -1.93
N GLY A 138 10.48 29.58 -1.61
CA GLY A 138 9.82 28.33 -2.03
C GLY A 138 10.21 27.85 -3.43
N GLU A 139 10.54 28.76 -4.34
CA GLU A 139 11.03 28.45 -5.68
C GLU A 139 12.41 29.04 -5.90
N LEU A 140 13.32 28.25 -6.47
CA LEU A 140 14.68 28.69 -6.79
C LEU A 140 14.81 28.85 -8.29
N GLN A 141 14.75 30.09 -8.77
CA GLN A 141 14.82 30.40 -10.19
C GLN A 141 16.21 30.08 -10.76
N GLN A 142 16.30 29.89 -12.08
CA GLN A 142 17.58 29.59 -12.74
C GLN A 142 18.63 30.69 -12.47
N SER A 143 18.24 31.95 -12.53
CA SER A 143 19.11 33.10 -12.23
C SER A 143 19.59 33.11 -10.77
N GLU A 144 18.77 32.63 -9.83
CA GLU A 144 19.10 32.53 -8.41
C GLU A 144 20.08 31.36 -8.16
N ALA A 145 19.89 30.22 -8.84
CA ALA A 145 20.81 29.09 -8.82
C ALA A 145 22.20 29.48 -9.35
N GLU A 146 22.25 30.13 -10.52
CA GLU A 146 23.48 30.63 -11.13
C GLU A 146 24.18 31.64 -10.22
N SER A 147 23.41 32.52 -9.56
CA SER A 147 23.95 33.48 -8.59
C SER A 147 24.58 32.81 -7.37
N LEU A 148 23.97 31.74 -6.84
CA LEU A 148 24.53 30.97 -5.72
C LEU A 148 25.81 30.25 -6.11
N GLU A 149 25.85 29.62 -7.30
CA GLU A 149 27.04 28.92 -7.77
C GLU A 149 28.19 29.90 -8.04
N GLN A 150 27.93 31.06 -8.63
CA GLN A 150 28.92 32.12 -8.79
C GLN A 150 29.43 32.61 -7.42
N LEU A 151 28.54 32.82 -6.45
CA LEU A 151 28.94 33.23 -5.10
C LEU A 151 29.82 32.16 -4.43
N ARG A 152 29.44 30.87 -4.51
CA ARG A 152 30.24 29.75 -3.99
C ARG A 152 31.65 29.75 -4.56
N GLN A 153 31.77 29.91 -5.88
CA GLN A 153 33.05 29.94 -6.59
C GLN A 153 33.90 31.14 -6.14
N ARG A 154 33.32 32.34 -6.07
CA ARG A 154 34.02 33.55 -5.61
C ARG A 154 34.48 33.46 -4.16
N LEU A 155 33.70 32.83 -3.29
CA LEU A 155 34.07 32.57 -1.89
C LEU A 155 35.13 31.46 -1.75
N GLY A 156 35.40 30.70 -2.82
CA GLY A 156 36.34 29.57 -2.81
C GLY A 156 35.85 28.39 -1.96
N MET A 157 34.53 28.23 -1.79
CA MET A 157 33.96 27.16 -0.99
C MET A 157 33.82 25.87 -1.81
N SER A 158 34.15 24.71 -1.25
CA SER A 158 33.83 23.44 -1.89
C SER A 158 32.31 23.18 -1.86
N ARG A 159 31.80 22.36 -2.79
CA ARG A 159 30.36 21.98 -2.82
C ARG A 159 29.91 21.31 -1.52
N ALA A 160 30.71 20.35 -1.02
CA ALA A 160 30.42 19.67 0.25
C ALA A 160 30.31 20.65 1.43
N LYS A 161 31.21 21.66 1.47
CA LYS A 161 31.18 22.67 2.53
C LYS A 161 29.98 23.61 2.38
N ALA A 162 29.66 24.04 1.16
CA ALA A 162 28.49 24.87 0.90
C ALA A 162 27.18 24.16 1.31
N LEU A 163 27.04 22.87 0.98
CA LEU A 163 25.90 22.05 1.39
C LEU A 163 25.80 21.93 2.91
N ALA A 164 26.90 21.62 3.61
CA ALA A 164 26.91 21.49 5.08
C ALA A 164 26.45 22.77 5.81
N VAL A 165 26.69 23.94 5.22
CA VAL A 165 26.21 25.22 5.80
C VAL A 165 24.69 25.36 5.71
N VAL A 166 24.09 24.87 4.63
CA VAL A 166 22.66 25.05 4.34
C VAL A 166 21.84 23.80 4.55
N GLU A 167 22.43 22.69 4.96
CA GLU A 167 21.85 21.34 4.95
C GLU A 167 20.41 21.29 5.49
N THR A 168 20.19 21.82 6.69
CA THR A 168 18.85 21.86 7.30
C THR A 168 17.86 22.69 6.49
N SER A 169 18.24 23.91 6.09
CA SER A 169 17.35 24.80 5.33
C SER A 169 17.09 24.28 3.91
N ALA A 170 18.13 23.74 3.26
CA ALA A 170 18.08 23.14 1.94
C ALA A 170 17.13 21.94 1.94
N GLY A 171 17.25 21.07 2.95
CA GLY A 171 16.36 19.93 3.14
C GLY A 171 14.91 20.33 3.40
N ASP A 172 14.67 21.30 4.27
CA ASP A 172 13.31 21.79 4.55
C ASP A 172 12.66 22.44 3.32
N GLY A 173 13.42 23.21 2.54
CA GLY A 173 12.93 23.80 1.30
C GLY A 173 12.69 22.76 0.20
N TYR A 174 13.59 21.76 0.06
CA TYR A 174 13.40 20.65 -0.89
C TYR A 174 12.13 19.88 -0.56
N ARG A 175 11.91 19.56 0.72
CA ARG A 175 10.71 18.88 1.19
C ARG A 175 9.44 19.68 0.90
N ARG A 176 9.48 21.00 1.06
CA ARG A 176 8.34 21.88 0.75
C ARG A 176 8.00 21.86 -0.73
N LEU A 177 8.99 22.10 -1.59
CA LEU A 177 8.85 22.07 -3.04
C LEU A 177 8.32 20.72 -3.52
N PHE A 178 8.87 19.64 -2.96
CA PHE A 178 8.42 18.27 -3.24
C PHE A 178 6.93 18.08 -2.92
N ARG A 179 6.47 18.49 -1.74
CA ARG A 179 5.04 18.35 -1.39
C ARG A 179 4.12 19.18 -2.27
N GLU A 180 4.56 20.36 -2.71
CA GLU A 180 3.78 21.22 -3.60
C GLU A 180 3.56 20.55 -4.95
N ILE A 181 4.64 20.07 -5.58
CA ILE A 181 4.63 19.35 -6.86
C ILE A 181 3.81 18.06 -6.79
N VAL A 182 3.86 17.36 -5.66
CA VAL A 182 3.17 16.07 -5.52
C VAL A 182 1.71 16.22 -5.07
N SER A 183 1.30 17.41 -4.65
CA SER A 183 0.00 17.65 -4.01
C SER A 183 -1.20 17.25 -4.87
N ASP A 184 -1.11 17.42 -6.18
CA ASP A 184 -2.17 17.08 -7.15
C ASP A 184 -2.13 15.63 -7.63
N GLY A 185 -1.07 14.88 -7.27
CA GLY A 185 -0.82 13.51 -7.70
C GLY A 185 -0.41 13.37 -9.18
N CYS A 186 -0.04 14.46 -9.85
CA CYS A 186 0.33 14.48 -11.26
C CYS A 186 1.65 15.24 -11.46
N VAL A 187 2.77 14.53 -11.53
CA VAL A 187 4.07 15.18 -11.75
C VAL A 187 4.33 15.35 -13.25
N THR A 188 4.55 16.60 -13.65
CA THR A 188 4.92 17.03 -15.00
C THR A 188 6.44 17.04 -15.19
N GLU A 189 6.90 17.04 -16.44
CA GLU A 189 8.33 17.12 -16.77
C GLU A 189 8.97 18.42 -16.27
N ALA A 190 8.25 19.54 -16.31
CA ALA A 190 8.72 20.82 -15.81
C ALA A 190 8.96 20.81 -14.29
N GLU A 191 8.10 20.11 -13.53
CA GLU A 191 8.25 19.99 -12.07
C GLU A 191 9.41 19.07 -11.68
N LEU A 192 9.66 18.02 -12.48
CA LEU A 192 10.87 17.19 -12.36
C LEU A 192 12.14 18.02 -12.53
N GLU A 193 12.17 18.85 -13.59
CA GLU A 193 13.29 19.75 -13.85
C GLU A 193 13.46 20.77 -12.71
N GLN A 194 12.37 21.24 -12.10
CA GLN A 194 12.40 22.16 -10.96
C GLN A 194 13.04 21.51 -9.72
N LEU A 195 12.68 20.26 -9.39
CA LEU A 195 13.31 19.50 -8.30
C LEU A 195 14.79 19.24 -8.58
N GLN A 196 15.14 18.87 -9.81
CA GLN A 196 16.52 18.65 -10.22
C GLN A 196 17.35 19.93 -10.09
N ARG A 197 16.82 21.07 -10.58
CA ARG A 197 17.48 22.37 -10.51
C ARG A 197 17.72 22.81 -9.07
N TYR A 198 16.72 22.65 -8.20
CA TYR A 198 16.85 22.97 -6.78
C TYR A 198 17.97 22.15 -6.13
N ARG A 199 18.00 20.84 -6.41
CA ARG A 199 19.02 19.91 -5.90
C ARG A 199 20.43 20.32 -6.37
N GLU A 200 20.58 20.60 -7.66
CA GLU A 200 21.87 20.97 -8.26
C GLU A 200 22.37 22.33 -7.75
N ALA A 201 21.48 23.32 -7.62
CA ALA A 201 21.81 24.65 -7.12
C ALA A 201 22.36 24.65 -5.69
N LEU A 202 21.87 23.75 -4.83
CA LEU A 202 22.32 23.61 -3.46
C LEU A 202 23.43 22.56 -3.29
N GLY A 203 23.84 21.91 -4.38
CA GLY A 203 24.90 20.90 -4.38
C GLY A 203 24.51 19.59 -3.69
N MET A 204 23.22 19.30 -3.61
CA MET A 204 22.68 18.07 -3.02
C MET A 204 22.89 16.88 -3.96
N THR A 205 23.28 15.73 -3.41
CA THR A 205 23.29 14.49 -4.18
C THR A 205 21.88 13.93 -4.32
N GLU A 206 21.68 13.01 -5.26
CA GLU A 206 20.41 12.30 -5.39
C GLU A 206 20.09 11.46 -4.14
N ALA A 207 21.12 10.92 -3.48
CA ALA A 207 20.98 10.18 -2.23
C ALA A 207 20.50 11.08 -1.08
N ASP A 208 21.03 12.30 -0.96
CA ASP A 208 20.60 13.27 0.06
C ASP A 208 19.13 13.66 -0.14
N ALA A 209 18.77 14.00 -1.39
CA ALA A 209 17.41 14.35 -1.77
C ALA A 209 16.42 13.22 -1.43
N LYS A 210 16.75 11.97 -1.80
CA LYS A 210 15.96 10.78 -1.44
C LYS A 210 15.81 10.65 0.06
N ALA A 211 16.89 10.79 0.84
CA ALA A 211 16.84 10.64 2.29
C ALA A 211 15.90 11.67 2.96
N ILE A 212 15.84 12.90 2.45
CA ILE A 212 15.01 13.98 3.01
C ILE A 212 13.51 13.69 2.88
N VAL A 213 13.10 13.13 1.74
CA VAL A 213 11.67 12.91 1.39
C VAL A 213 11.25 11.44 1.48
N ARG A 214 12.14 10.48 1.75
CA ARG A 214 11.88 9.03 1.68
C ARG A 214 10.56 8.60 2.31
N GLY A 215 10.29 9.04 3.54
CA GLY A 215 9.04 8.69 4.24
C GLY A 215 7.80 9.22 3.52
N GLU A 216 7.78 10.53 3.27
CA GLU A 216 6.66 11.22 2.59
C GLU A 216 6.45 10.71 1.17
N ALA A 217 7.54 10.47 0.43
CA ALA A 217 7.54 9.95 -0.93
C ALA A 217 6.95 8.53 -1.01
N ASN A 218 7.32 7.65 -0.08
CA ASN A 218 6.78 6.29 -0.03
C ASN A 218 5.28 6.29 0.26
N ASP A 219 4.82 7.14 1.19
CA ASP A 219 3.42 7.24 1.55
C ASP A 219 2.58 7.81 0.39
N LEU A 220 3.08 8.85 -0.27
CA LEU A 220 2.43 9.43 -1.46
C LEU A 220 2.35 8.43 -2.62
N TYR A 221 3.41 7.64 -2.83
CA TYR A 221 3.41 6.60 -3.87
C TYR A 221 2.38 5.50 -3.59
N ARG A 222 2.24 5.08 -2.32
CA ARG A 222 1.18 4.15 -1.90
C ARG A 222 -0.21 4.74 -2.10
N ASP A 223 -0.42 6.01 -1.77
CA ASP A 223 -1.72 6.66 -1.92
C ASP A 223 -2.11 6.86 -3.38
N LEU A 224 -1.14 7.14 -4.26
CA LEU A 224 -1.36 7.20 -5.69
C LEU A 224 -1.74 5.81 -6.25
N PHE A 225 -1.06 4.75 -5.80
CA PHE A 225 -1.43 3.38 -6.14
C PHE A 225 -2.84 3.00 -5.65
N ARG A 226 -3.20 3.33 -4.40
CA ARG A 226 -4.54 3.06 -3.87
C ARG A 226 -5.65 3.77 -4.66
N ARG A 227 -5.40 5.01 -5.09
CA ARG A 227 -6.32 5.77 -5.94
C ARG A 227 -6.48 5.13 -7.32
N ALA A 228 -5.37 4.78 -7.97
CA ALA A 228 -5.38 4.08 -9.26
C ALA A 228 -6.07 2.71 -9.20
N MET A 229 -6.00 2.02 -8.05
CA MET A 229 -6.66 0.73 -7.85
C MET A 229 -8.11 0.84 -7.35
N SER A 230 -8.66 2.04 -7.16
CA SER A 230 -9.94 2.22 -6.47
C SER A 230 -11.13 1.61 -7.21
N ASP A 231 -11.09 1.55 -8.55
CA ASP A 231 -12.08 0.88 -9.39
C ASP A 231 -11.71 -0.58 -9.72
N GLY A 232 -10.61 -1.07 -9.16
CA GLY A 232 -10.09 -2.42 -9.33
C GLY A 232 -9.43 -2.67 -10.70
N ARG A 233 -9.07 -1.64 -11.47
CA ARG A 233 -8.36 -1.73 -12.76
C ARG A 233 -7.31 -0.63 -12.88
N ILE A 234 -6.09 -0.95 -13.32
CA ILE A 234 -5.12 0.10 -13.68
C ILE A 234 -5.15 0.30 -15.20
N THR A 235 -5.37 1.54 -15.62
CA THR A 235 -5.24 1.98 -17.01
C THR A 235 -3.79 2.21 -17.40
N SER A 236 -3.48 2.19 -18.70
CA SER A 236 -2.14 2.51 -19.19
C SER A 236 -1.69 3.93 -18.83
N ALA A 237 -2.64 4.88 -18.75
CA ALA A 237 -2.37 6.26 -18.34
C ALA A 237 -1.96 6.34 -16.86
N GLU A 238 -2.60 5.58 -15.97
CA GLU A 238 -2.25 5.51 -14.55
C GLU A 238 -0.89 4.84 -14.34
N LEU A 239 -0.58 3.76 -15.07
CA LEU A 239 0.76 3.16 -15.05
C LEU A 239 1.84 4.15 -15.48
N GLN A 240 1.59 4.94 -16.52
CA GLN A 240 2.52 5.98 -16.96
C GLN A 240 2.67 7.11 -15.94
N ALA A 241 1.58 7.53 -15.30
CA ALA A 241 1.63 8.54 -14.24
C ALA A 241 2.42 8.03 -13.03
N MET A 242 2.18 6.77 -12.63
CA MET A 242 2.94 6.08 -11.57
C MET A 242 4.42 5.97 -11.92
N ASP A 243 4.78 5.66 -13.17
CA ASP A 243 6.18 5.56 -13.57
C ASP A 243 6.88 6.93 -13.60
N ARG A 244 6.21 7.98 -14.13
CA ARG A 244 6.73 9.35 -14.03
C ARG A 244 6.96 9.76 -12.59
N PHE A 245 6.02 9.44 -11.71
CA PHE A 245 6.14 9.71 -10.28
C PHE A 245 7.31 8.93 -9.66
N ARG A 246 7.46 7.64 -9.97
CA ARG A 246 8.60 6.82 -9.54
C ARG A 246 9.93 7.45 -9.96
N GLN A 247 10.03 7.91 -11.21
CA GLN A 247 11.21 8.59 -11.73
C GLN A 247 11.48 9.91 -10.99
N ALA A 248 10.43 10.68 -10.65
CA ALA A 248 10.53 11.88 -9.81
C ALA A 248 11.20 11.64 -8.47
N LEU A 249 10.87 10.51 -7.86
CA LEU A 249 11.42 10.09 -6.57
C LEU A 249 12.81 9.47 -6.71
N GLY A 250 13.30 9.26 -7.95
CA GLY A 250 14.49 8.49 -8.25
C GLY A 250 14.40 7.03 -7.76
N LEU A 251 13.19 6.51 -7.53
CA LEU A 251 13.04 5.13 -7.06
C LEU A 251 13.41 4.17 -8.18
N SER A 252 14.27 3.20 -7.89
CA SER A 252 14.45 2.07 -8.80
C SER A 252 13.15 1.24 -8.89
N GLU A 253 13.02 0.44 -9.95
CA GLU A 253 11.88 -0.46 -10.11
C GLU A 253 11.76 -1.43 -8.92
N ALA A 254 12.89 -1.93 -8.41
CA ALA A 254 12.93 -2.81 -7.24
C ALA A 254 12.45 -2.11 -5.96
N GLU A 255 12.83 -0.86 -5.74
CA GLU A 255 12.37 -0.09 -4.58
C GLU A 255 10.88 0.24 -4.68
N ALA A 256 10.41 0.63 -5.86
CA ALA A 256 9.00 0.90 -6.13
C ALA A 256 8.13 -0.33 -5.85
N LEU A 257 8.55 -1.51 -6.33
CA LEU A 257 7.89 -2.78 -6.06
C LEU A 257 7.86 -3.08 -4.56
N ALA A 258 8.97 -2.93 -3.85
CA ALA A 258 9.03 -3.17 -2.40
C ALA A 258 8.10 -2.23 -1.60
N ILE A 259 7.90 -0.99 -2.06
CA ILE A 259 6.98 -0.03 -1.44
C ILE A 259 5.52 -0.45 -1.65
N LEU A 260 5.17 -0.95 -2.84
CA LEU A 260 3.80 -1.30 -3.24
C LEU A 260 3.40 -2.74 -2.91
N GLN A 261 4.35 -3.63 -2.65
CA GLN A 261 4.08 -5.05 -2.40
C GLN A 261 3.04 -5.29 -1.28
N PRO A 262 3.09 -4.59 -0.13
CA PRO A 262 2.09 -4.76 0.93
C PRO A 262 0.68 -4.34 0.49
N GLU A 263 0.57 -3.22 -0.22
CA GLU A 263 -0.69 -2.73 -0.78
C GLU A 263 -1.25 -3.68 -1.84
N ALA A 264 -0.39 -4.16 -2.75
CA ALA A 264 -0.77 -5.11 -3.79
C ALA A 264 -1.21 -6.46 -3.21
N LEU A 265 -0.59 -6.90 -2.12
CA LEU A 265 -1.03 -8.09 -1.39
C LEU A 265 -2.41 -7.88 -0.75
N ASN A 266 -2.67 -6.72 -0.14
CA ASN A 266 -4.00 -6.42 0.42
C ASN A 266 -5.08 -6.40 -0.68
N LEU A 267 -4.77 -5.80 -1.83
CA LEU A 267 -5.63 -5.83 -3.00
C LEU A 267 -5.89 -7.26 -3.49
N PHE A 268 -4.84 -8.10 -3.55
CA PHE A 268 -4.96 -9.50 -3.93
C PHE A 268 -5.92 -10.24 -2.98
N ARG A 269 -5.77 -10.05 -1.66
CA ARG A 269 -6.64 -10.65 -0.65
C ARG A 269 -8.10 -10.19 -0.81
N GLN A 270 -8.33 -8.90 -1.02
CA GLN A 270 -9.66 -8.34 -1.25
C GLN A 270 -10.31 -8.89 -2.52
N CYS A 271 -9.58 -8.93 -3.64
CA CYS A 271 -10.05 -9.52 -4.88
C CYS A 271 -10.42 -10.99 -4.65
N PHE A 272 -9.54 -11.76 -4.01
CA PHE A 272 -9.78 -13.16 -3.70
C PHE A 272 -11.06 -13.37 -2.89
N PHE A 273 -11.26 -12.62 -1.79
CA PHE A 273 -12.46 -12.79 -0.96
C PHE A 273 -13.75 -12.40 -1.69
N SER A 274 -13.70 -11.35 -2.53
CA SER A 274 -14.83 -10.97 -3.37
C SER A 274 -15.19 -12.05 -4.39
N ILE A 275 -14.18 -12.71 -4.97
CA ILE A 275 -14.37 -13.78 -5.97
C ILE A 275 -14.84 -15.08 -5.28
N ALA A 276 -14.23 -15.43 -4.14
CA ALA A 276 -14.51 -16.68 -3.43
C ALA A 276 -15.92 -16.75 -2.83
N GLN A 277 -16.62 -15.62 -2.72
CA GLN A 277 -17.97 -15.55 -2.15
C GLN A 277 -19.01 -16.33 -2.96
N ASP A 278 -18.84 -16.41 -4.29
CA ASP A 278 -19.80 -17.07 -5.19
C ASP A 278 -19.45 -18.54 -5.45
N GLY A 279 -18.32 -19.04 -4.91
CA GLY A 279 -17.90 -20.43 -5.01
C GLY A 279 -17.44 -20.89 -6.41
N GLU A 280 -17.45 -19.99 -7.40
CA GLU A 280 -16.95 -20.19 -8.75
C GLU A 280 -15.93 -19.10 -9.11
N ILE A 281 -14.88 -19.47 -9.85
CA ILE A 281 -13.84 -18.53 -10.29
C ILE A 281 -13.85 -18.50 -11.80
N THR A 282 -14.18 -17.34 -12.37
CA THR A 282 -14.17 -17.11 -13.82
C THR A 282 -12.75 -16.97 -14.35
N GLN A 283 -12.58 -17.10 -15.67
CA GLN A 283 -11.28 -16.95 -16.33
C GLN A 283 -10.72 -15.53 -16.16
N ASP A 284 -11.59 -14.51 -16.22
CA ASP A 284 -11.21 -13.09 -16.08
C ASP A 284 -10.71 -12.79 -14.65
N GLU A 285 -11.38 -13.34 -13.65
CA GLU A 285 -10.99 -13.21 -12.24
C GLU A 285 -9.65 -13.89 -11.95
N GLN A 286 -9.41 -15.05 -12.56
CA GLN A 286 -8.11 -15.70 -12.48
C GLN A 286 -7.02 -14.83 -13.12
N GLN A 287 -7.24 -14.32 -14.33
CA GLN A 287 -6.28 -13.45 -15.01
C GLN A 287 -5.95 -12.23 -14.16
N LYS A 288 -6.94 -11.65 -13.47
CA LYS A 288 -6.74 -10.53 -12.55
C LYS A 288 -5.83 -10.92 -11.37
N LEU A 289 -6.09 -12.06 -10.71
CA LEU A 289 -5.25 -12.54 -9.60
C LEU A 289 -3.82 -12.85 -10.05
N ASP A 290 -3.66 -13.48 -11.22
CA ASP A 290 -2.35 -13.80 -11.79
C ASP A 290 -1.57 -12.53 -12.19
N TRP A 291 -2.27 -11.53 -12.75
CA TRP A 291 -1.68 -10.23 -13.09
C TRP A 291 -1.16 -9.52 -11.85
N ILE A 292 -1.97 -9.39 -10.78
CA ILE A 292 -1.54 -8.75 -9.52
C ILE A 292 -0.31 -9.47 -8.96
N ARG A 293 -0.36 -10.81 -8.89
CA ARG A 293 0.74 -11.63 -8.35
C ARG A 293 2.04 -11.42 -9.12
N THR A 294 1.97 -11.41 -10.45
CA THR A 294 3.15 -11.40 -11.32
C THR A 294 3.72 -10.00 -11.46
N HIS A 295 2.85 -9.00 -11.66
CA HIS A 295 3.25 -7.62 -11.87
C HIS A 295 3.88 -7.00 -10.62
N PHE A 296 3.36 -7.31 -9.42
CA PHE A 296 3.90 -6.80 -8.16
C PHE A 296 4.88 -7.76 -7.47
N ASN A 297 5.26 -8.86 -8.14
CA ASN A 297 6.16 -9.89 -7.62
C ASN A 297 5.82 -10.31 -6.18
N LEU A 298 4.56 -10.68 -5.94
CA LEU A 298 4.08 -10.99 -4.59
C LEU A 298 4.80 -12.21 -4.00
N PRO A 299 5.08 -12.24 -2.68
CA PRO A 299 5.78 -13.36 -2.05
C PRO A 299 4.97 -14.64 -2.17
N ALA A 300 5.57 -15.69 -2.73
CA ALA A 300 4.90 -16.98 -2.92
C ALA A 300 4.32 -17.53 -1.62
N GLN A 301 5.04 -17.40 -0.49
CA GLN A 301 4.59 -17.89 0.81
C GLN A 301 3.28 -17.24 1.29
N GLU A 302 3.04 -15.98 0.96
CA GLU A 302 1.82 -15.26 1.38
C GLU A 302 0.63 -15.55 0.47
N VAL A 303 0.91 -15.81 -0.81
CA VAL A 303 -0.12 -16.01 -1.84
C VAL A 303 -0.53 -17.49 -1.97
N GLN A 304 0.36 -18.43 -1.63
CA GLN A 304 0.14 -19.88 -1.80
C GLN A 304 -1.17 -20.40 -1.17
N PRO A 305 -1.54 -20.04 0.07
CA PRO A 305 -2.80 -20.53 0.67
C PRO A 305 -4.04 -20.17 -0.15
N TYR A 306 -4.03 -18.98 -0.76
CA TYR A 306 -5.11 -18.52 -1.64
C TYR A 306 -5.13 -19.28 -2.95
N LEU A 307 -3.95 -19.54 -3.55
CA LEU A 307 -3.85 -20.32 -4.79
C LEU A 307 -4.32 -21.77 -4.58
N ASP A 308 -3.97 -22.38 -3.45
CA ASP A 308 -4.44 -23.71 -3.08
C ASP A 308 -5.98 -23.74 -2.96
N GLN A 309 -6.57 -22.69 -2.38
CA GLN A 309 -8.02 -22.53 -2.31
C GLN A 309 -8.64 -22.32 -3.70
N VAL A 310 -8.04 -21.51 -4.58
CA VAL A 310 -8.46 -21.37 -5.99
C VAL A 310 -8.44 -22.72 -6.70
N GLN A 311 -7.37 -23.50 -6.53
CA GLN A 311 -7.25 -24.84 -7.13
C GLN A 311 -8.31 -25.80 -6.58
N ARG A 312 -8.58 -25.75 -5.27
CA ARG A 312 -9.67 -26.53 -4.64
C ARG A 312 -11.02 -26.17 -5.26
N LEU A 313 -11.37 -24.89 -5.35
CA LEU A 313 -12.65 -24.45 -5.93
C LEU A 313 -12.79 -24.90 -7.40
N LYS A 314 -11.72 -24.77 -8.20
CA LYS A 314 -11.70 -25.28 -9.57
C LYS A 314 -11.92 -26.78 -9.66
N LYS A 315 -11.26 -27.54 -8.80
CA LYS A 315 -11.39 -29.00 -8.73
C LYS A 315 -12.84 -29.39 -8.40
N LEU A 316 -13.46 -28.72 -7.42
CA LEU A 316 -14.87 -28.94 -7.08
C LEU A 316 -15.81 -28.56 -8.24
N ALA A 317 -15.55 -27.44 -8.92
CA ALA A 317 -16.32 -27.04 -10.10
C ALA A 317 -16.21 -28.08 -11.24
N ALA A 318 -15.01 -28.60 -11.50
CA ALA A 318 -14.79 -29.67 -12.49
C ALA A 318 -15.55 -30.95 -12.13
N TYR A 319 -15.57 -31.32 -10.84
CA TYR A 319 -16.35 -32.47 -10.36
C TYR A 319 -17.85 -32.28 -10.62
N ARG A 320 -18.41 -31.10 -10.31
CA ARG A 320 -19.81 -30.75 -10.60
C ARG A 320 -20.13 -30.71 -12.10
N GLN A 321 -19.13 -30.52 -12.95
CA GLN A 321 -19.25 -30.60 -14.41
C GLN A 321 -19.13 -32.04 -14.95
N GLY A 322 -18.72 -33.01 -14.12
CA GLY A 322 -18.66 -34.43 -14.45
C GLY A 322 -17.24 -34.97 -14.68
N GLU A 323 -16.20 -34.16 -14.49
CA GLU A 323 -14.79 -34.58 -14.52
C GLU A 323 -14.40 -35.25 -13.19
N LEU A 324 -15.01 -36.39 -12.91
CA LEU A 324 -14.91 -37.05 -11.62
C LEU A 324 -13.55 -37.73 -11.40
N PRO A 325 -13.02 -37.76 -10.16
CA PRO A 325 -11.76 -38.43 -9.86
C PRO A 325 -11.88 -39.95 -10.00
N SER A 326 -10.78 -40.63 -10.32
CA SER A 326 -10.73 -42.10 -10.37
C SER A 326 -9.83 -42.61 -9.25
N LEU A 327 -10.41 -43.37 -8.31
CA LEU A 327 -9.73 -43.88 -7.12
C LEU A 327 -9.58 -45.41 -7.21
N LYS A 328 -8.49 -45.93 -6.64
CA LYS A 328 -8.36 -47.37 -6.39
C LYS A 328 -9.13 -47.70 -5.12
N THR A 329 -9.94 -48.77 -5.16
CA THR A 329 -10.79 -49.16 -4.05
C THR A 329 -10.54 -50.58 -3.58
N LYS A 330 -10.91 -50.87 -2.33
CA LYS A 330 -10.82 -52.20 -1.70
C LYS A 330 -11.92 -53.14 -2.14
N ILE A 331 -13.02 -52.63 -2.70
CA ILE A 331 -14.14 -53.46 -3.17
C ILE A 331 -13.94 -53.95 -4.60
N ILE A 332 -14.56 -55.09 -4.91
CA ILE A 332 -14.58 -55.61 -6.28
C ILE A 332 -15.56 -54.77 -7.11
N LEU A 333 -15.02 -54.05 -8.10
CA LEU A 333 -15.77 -53.25 -9.06
C LEU A 333 -16.31 -54.11 -10.20
N GLU A 334 -17.50 -53.77 -10.69
CA GLU A 334 -18.10 -54.37 -11.89
C GLU A 334 -17.40 -53.83 -13.16
N SER A 335 -17.58 -54.49 -14.32
CA SER A 335 -16.86 -54.12 -15.55
C SER A 335 -17.23 -52.69 -15.99
N GLY A 336 -16.26 -51.78 -16.03
CA GLY A 336 -16.45 -50.38 -16.38
C GLY A 336 -16.89 -49.47 -15.22
N GLU A 337 -17.10 -50.02 -14.02
CA GLU A 337 -17.40 -49.26 -12.81
C GLU A 337 -16.13 -48.56 -12.30
N ILE A 338 -16.24 -47.27 -11.96
CA ILE A 338 -15.12 -46.46 -11.45
C ILE A 338 -15.45 -45.97 -10.03
N CYS A 339 -14.52 -46.10 -9.10
CA CYS A 339 -14.65 -45.49 -7.77
C CYS A 339 -14.27 -44.01 -7.83
N HIS A 340 -15.14 -43.14 -7.32
CA HIS A 340 -14.96 -41.69 -7.27
C HIS A 340 -14.77 -41.14 -5.85
N TRP A 341 -15.15 -41.92 -4.83
CA TRP A 341 -14.93 -41.58 -3.42
C TRP A 341 -14.79 -42.83 -2.57
N GLU A 342 -13.85 -42.85 -1.64
CA GLU A 342 -13.75 -43.84 -0.58
C GLU A 342 -13.23 -43.15 0.68
N GLY A 343 -13.93 -43.31 1.80
CA GLY A 343 -13.50 -42.73 3.07
C GLY A 343 -14.39 -43.08 4.26
N PRO A 344 -13.93 -42.75 5.48
CA PRO A 344 -14.74 -42.91 6.68
C PRO A 344 -15.98 -42.01 6.61
N CYS A 345 -17.10 -42.52 7.10
CA CYS A 345 -18.37 -41.78 7.14
C CYS A 345 -19.18 -42.16 8.37
N THR A 346 -19.83 -41.18 8.98
CA THR A 346 -20.94 -41.45 9.92
C THR A 346 -22.26 -41.13 9.24
N PHE A 347 -23.10 -42.14 9.05
CA PHE A 347 -24.42 -41.99 8.47
C PHE A 347 -25.47 -41.92 9.57
N ALA A 348 -26.22 -40.82 9.63
CA ALA A 348 -27.34 -40.62 10.54
C ALA A 348 -28.66 -40.56 9.77
N TRP A 349 -29.68 -41.27 10.26
CA TRP A 349 -31.00 -41.33 9.62
C TRP A 349 -32.11 -41.25 10.66
N GLU A 350 -33.28 -40.79 10.23
CA GLU A 350 -34.48 -40.76 11.06
C GLU A 350 -35.29 -42.04 10.90
N THR A 351 -35.82 -42.53 12.02
CA THR A 351 -36.85 -43.57 12.05
C THR A 351 -38.12 -42.97 12.65
N ALA A 352 -39.26 -43.66 12.52
CA ALA A 352 -40.53 -43.19 13.07
C ALA A 352 -40.50 -42.91 14.59
N VAL A 353 -39.49 -43.40 15.32
CA VAL A 353 -39.41 -43.33 16.78
C VAL A 353 -38.15 -42.59 17.27
N SER A 354 -37.04 -42.65 16.53
CA SER A 354 -35.79 -42.00 16.95
C SER A 354 -34.82 -41.76 15.80
N ARG A 355 -33.89 -40.82 15.99
CA ARG A 355 -32.71 -40.64 15.14
C ARG A 355 -31.66 -41.71 15.48
N LYS A 356 -31.16 -42.42 14.47
CA LYS A 356 -30.10 -43.42 14.61
C LYS A 356 -28.88 -43.02 13.80
N SER A 357 -27.69 -43.48 14.20
CA SER A 357 -26.46 -43.27 13.45
C SER A 357 -25.57 -44.51 13.47
N ALA A 358 -24.74 -44.65 12.45
CA ALA A 358 -23.73 -45.68 12.36
C ALA A 358 -22.46 -45.11 11.71
N THR A 359 -21.30 -45.52 12.20
CA THR A 359 -20.00 -45.12 11.66
C THR A 359 -19.40 -46.30 10.89
N GLY A 360 -18.90 -46.03 9.69
CA GLY A 360 -18.40 -47.04 8.77
C GLY A 360 -17.64 -46.43 7.60
N GLU A 361 -17.53 -47.17 6.50
CA GLU A 361 -16.93 -46.69 5.25
C GLU A 361 -18.02 -46.34 4.23
N LEU A 362 -17.84 -45.20 3.54
CA LEU A 362 -18.64 -44.78 2.41
C LEU A 362 -17.79 -44.89 1.13
N ILE A 363 -18.33 -45.60 0.15
CA ILE A 363 -17.76 -45.74 -1.19
C ILE A 363 -18.78 -45.23 -2.20
N VAL A 364 -18.35 -44.34 -3.07
CA VAL A 364 -19.17 -43.82 -4.18
C VAL A 364 -18.51 -44.21 -5.47
N THR A 365 -19.22 -44.98 -6.29
CA THR A 365 -18.78 -45.35 -7.63
C THR A 365 -19.64 -44.68 -8.69
N SER A 366 -19.27 -44.89 -9.96
CA SER A 366 -20.06 -44.46 -11.10
C SER A 366 -21.50 -44.99 -11.03
N ASP A 367 -21.74 -46.15 -10.41
CA ASP A 367 -23.01 -46.87 -10.53
C ASP A 367 -23.78 -46.96 -9.21
N ARG A 368 -23.08 -46.88 -8.07
CA ARG A 368 -23.67 -47.12 -6.74
C ARG A 368 -22.96 -46.36 -5.63
N LEU A 369 -23.74 -45.89 -4.68
CA LEU A 369 -23.29 -45.56 -3.34
C LEU A 369 -23.40 -46.80 -2.45
N ILE A 370 -22.35 -47.05 -1.68
CA ILE A 370 -22.26 -48.14 -0.71
C ILE A 370 -21.81 -47.54 0.61
N PHE A 371 -22.61 -47.71 1.66
CA PHE A 371 -22.17 -47.46 3.01
C PHE A 371 -22.23 -48.76 3.81
N SER A 372 -21.14 -49.07 4.50
CA SER A 372 -20.96 -50.32 5.24
C SER A 372 -20.48 -50.04 6.66
N SER A 373 -21.20 -50.56 7.65
CA SER A 373 -20.84 -50.55 9.06
C SER A 373 -21.33 -51.85 9.73
N PRO A 374 -20.78 -52.25 10.89
CA PRO A 374 -21.16 -53.49 11.57
C PRO A 374 -22.67 -53.65 11.86
N GLY A 375 -23.40 -52.54 12.00
CA GLY A 375 -24.84 -52.55 12.31
C GLY A 375 -25.75 -52.00 11.21
N LYS A 376 -25.20 -51.46 10.13
CA LYS A 376 -25.98 -50.84 9.04
C LYS A 376 -25.21 -50.91 7.72
N ALA A 377 -25.83 -51.52 6.72
CA ALA A 377 -25.37 -51.46 5.34
C ALA A 377 -26.46 -50.87 4.45
N LEU A 378 -26.06 -50.07 3.47
CA LEU A 378 -26.96 -49.55 2.45
C LEU A 378 -26.25 -49.48 1.10
N ARG A 379 -27.01 -49.75 0.04
CA ARG A 379 -26.59 -49.64 -1.35
C ARG A 379 -27.70 -49.05 -2.19
N PHE A 380 -27.42 -48.02 -2.97
CA PHE A 380 -28.37 -47.40 -3.90
C PHE A 380 -27.65 -46.69 -5.05
N ALA A 381 -28.34 -46.48 -6.17
CA ALA A 381 -27.78 -45.79 -7.34
C ALA A 381 -27.75 -44.26 -7.13
N PRO A 382 -26.71 -43.54 -7.62
CA PRO A 382 -26.65 -42.08 -7.53
C PRO A 382 -27.89 -41.37 -8.10
N THR A 383 -28.54 -41.94 -9.13
CA THR A 383 -29.75 -41.42 -9.78
C THR A 383 -30.93 -41.18 -8.83
N ARG A 384 -30.97 -41.89 -7.69
CA ARG A 384 -32.03 -41.76 -6.70
C ARG A 384 -31.92 -40.49 -5.86
N ILE A 385 -30.80 -39.78 -5.92
CA ILE A 385 -30.58 -38.53 -5.18
C ILE A 385 -31.40 -37.42 -5.83
N ILE A 386 -32.30 -36.83 -5.04
CA ILE A 386 -33.16 -35.71 -5.43
C ILE A 386 -32.50 -34.39 -5.02
N ASP A 387 -31.91 -34.35 -3.83
CA ASP A 387 -31.41 -33.13 -3.21
C ASP A 387 -30.19 -33.41 -2.34
N ILE A 388 -29.26 -32.45 -2.31
CA ILE A 388 -28.02 -32.50 -1.54
C ILE A 388 -27.81 -31.11 -0.91
N GLU A 389 -27.73 -31.05 0.41
CA GLU A 389 -27.44 -29.82 1.15
C GLU A 389 -26.17 -30.01 1.99
N VAL A 390 -25.16 -29.17 1.82
CA VAL A 390 -23.96 -29.19 2.66
C VAL A 390 -24.21 -28.37 3.93
N PHE A 391 -23.79 -28.90 5.08
CA PHE A 391 -23.88 -28.18 6.35
C PHE A 391 -22.69 -28.55 7.26
N GLY A 392 -22.00 -27.55 7.80
CA GLY A 392 -20.92 -27.75 8.77
C GLY A 392 -19.91 -28.83 8.33
N ASN A 393 -19.93 -29.97 9.04
CA ASN A 393 -19.04 -31.12 8.82
C ASN A 393 -19.71 -32.31 8.09
N GLY A 394 -20.78 -32.07 7.35
CA GLY A 394 -21.51 -33.13 6.66
C GLY A 394 -22.38 -32.62 5.51
N LEU A 395 -23.12 -33.55 4.92
CA LEU A 395 -24.11 -33.26 3.90
C LEU A 395 -25.41 -34.02 4.19
N ARG A 396 -26.53 -33.41 3.88
CA ARG A 396 -27.85 -34.01 3.93
C ARG A 396 -28.19 -34.47 2.53
N VAL A 397 -28.45 -35.77 2.37
CA VAL A 397 -28.85 -36.36 1.09
C VAL A 397 -30.30 -36.78 1.21
N LYS A 398 -31.11 -36.32 0.26
CA LYS A 398 -32.50 -36.76 0.12
C LYS A 398 -32.64 -37.59 -1.15
N THR A 399 -33.17 -38.80 -1.01
CA THR A 399 -33.43 -39.69 -2.13
C THR A 399 -34.92 -39.76 -2.47
N ASP A 400 -35.26 -40.37 -3.61
CA ASP A 400 -36.62 -40.69 -4.04
C ASP A 400 -37.37 -41.71 -3.17
N GLY A 401 -36.83 -42.03 -2.00
CA GLY A 401 -37.45 -42.86 -0.97
C GLY A 401 -36.70 -42.77 0.35
N ASN A 402 -36.96 -43.73 1.25
CA ASN A 402 -36.35 -43.72 2.59
C ASN A 402 -34.93 -44.32 2.61
N LYS A 403 -34.52 -45.01 1.54
CA LYS A 403 -33.22 -45.68 1.49
C LYS A 403 -32.13 -44.68 1.07
N GLY A 404 -31.17 -44.44 1.97
CA GLY A 404 -30.08 -43.49 1.73
C GLY A 404 -30.44 -42.03 2.03
N THR A 405 -31.68 -41.74 2.43
CA THR A 405 -32.05 -40.41 2.95
C THR A 405 -31.50 -40.24 4.37
N GLY A 406 -30.74 -39.17 4.59
CA GLY A 406 -30.13 -38.89 5.89
C GLY A 406 -28.94 -37.94 5.80
N GLU A 407 -28.20 -37.85 6.90
CA GLU A 407 -27.04 -37.00 7.07
C GLU A 407 -25.76 -37.84 7.02
N TYR A 408 -24.80 -37.42 6.21
CA TYR A 408 -23.51 -38.07 5.99
C TYR A 408 -22.41 -37.14 6.48
N TYR A 409 -21.75 -37.52 7.58
CA TYR A 409 -20.59 -36.80 8.10
C TYR A 409 -19.32 -37.41 7.51
N VAL A 410 -18.50 -36.58 6.88
CA VAL A 410 -17.25 -36.95 6.20
C VAL A 410 -16.21 -35.84 6.39
N ASP A 411 -14.94 -36.17 6.13
CA ASP A 411 -13.84 -35.20 6.30
C ASP A 411 -13.88 -34.04 5.30
N ASP A 412 -14.39 -34.28 4.08
CA ASP A 412 -14.52 -33.26 3.04
C ASP A 412 -15.94 -33.27 2.42
N PRO A 413 -16.92 -32.61 3.08
CA PRO A 413 -18.32 -32.65 2.66
C PRO A 413 -18.57 -31.91 1.34
N GLU A 414 -17.81 -30.85 1.05
CA GLU A 414 -17.86 -30.11 -0.21
C GLU A 414 -17.36 -30.97 -1.38
N GLY A 415 -16.26 -31.73 -1.16
CA GLY A 415 -15.74 -32.69 -2.12
C GLY A 415 -16.75 -33.79 -2.45
N LEU A 416 -17.37 -34.37 -1.42
CA LEU A 416 -18.38 -35.41 -1.61
C LEU A 416 -19.63 -34.86 -2.30
N GLU A 417 -20.11 -33.67 -1.94
CA GLU A 417 -21.21 -33.00 -2.65
C GLU A 417 -20.88 -32.83 -4.14
N ALA A 418 -19.71 -32.29 -4.47
CA ALA A 418 -19.32 -32.04 -5.85
C ALA A 418 -19.26 -33.33 -6.68
N VAL A 419 -18.76 -34.44 -6.10
CA VAL A 419 -18.74 -35.76 -6.72
C VAL A 419 -20.16 -36.31 -6.93
N LEU A 420 -21.01 -36.25 -5.91
CA LEU A 420 -22.40 -36.74 -5.99
C LEU A 420 -23.22 -35.92 -6.99
N PHE A 421 -23.09 -34.60 -6.95
CA PHE A 421 -23.74 -33.70 -7.90
C PHE A 421 -23.28 -33.99 -9.32
N GLY A 422 -21.97 -34.12 -9.54
CA GLY A 422 -21.39 -34.50 -10.84
C GLY A 422 -21.90 -35.84 -11.36
N LEU A 423 -22.01 -36.86 -10.48
CA LEU A 423 -22.58 -38.17 -10.82
C LEU A 423 -24.07 -38.07 -11.18
N VAL A 424 -24.87 -37.42 -10.34
CA VAL A 424 -26.31 -37.23 -10.59
C VAL A 424 -26.51 -36.45 -11.88
N ARG A 425 -25.72 -35.40 -12.12
CA ARG A 425 -25.73 -34.61 -13.36
C ARG A 425 -25.33 -35.47 -14.55
N LYS A 426 -24.23 -36.22 -14.48
CA LYS A 426 -23.77 -37.11 -15.57
C LYS A 426 -24.80 -38.19 -15.88
N HIS A 427 -25.47 -38.77 -14.88
CA HIS A 427 -26.53 -39.76 -15.05
C HIS A 427 -27.82 -39.15 -15.60
N LYS A 428 -28.27 -38.00 -15.09
CA LYS A 428 -29.42 -37.27 -15.65
C LYS A 428 -29.12 -36.76 -17.06
N TYR A 429 -27.85 -36.43 -17.36
CA TYR A 429 -27.37 -36.10 -18.69
C TYR A 429 -27.25 -37.33 -19.61
N LEU A 430 -26.89 -38.51 -19.11
CA LEU A 430 -26.93 -39.78 -19.87
C LEU A 430 -28.36 -40.22 -20.17
N LEU A 431 -29.32 -39.95 -19.28
CA LEU A 431 -30.75 -40.07 -19.58
C LEU A 431 -31.21 -39.07 -20.65
N SER A 432 -30.54 -37.90 -20.76
CA SER A 432 -30.74 -36.96 -21.87
C SER A 432 -29.98 -37.33 -23.16
N GLN A 433 -28.90 -38.11 -23.11
CA GLN A 433 -28.26 -38.64 -24.32
C GLN A 433 -29.04 -39.80 -24.94
N ASN A 434 -29.71 -40.62 -24.12
CA ASN A 434 -30.64 -41.64 -24.58
C ASN A 434 -32.03 -41.07 -24.95
N PHE A 435 -32.27 -39.77 -24.72
CA PHE A 435 -33.40 -39.02 -25.26
C PHE A 435 -32.92 -37.82 -26.07
N SER A 436 -32.72 -38.07 -27.35
CA SER A 436 -32.53 -37.11 -28.46
C SER A 436 -31.17 -36.42 -28.58
N SER A 437 -30.47 -36.83 -29.64
CA SER A 437 -29.77 -35.89 -30.50
C SER A 437 -30.62 -34.63 -30.75
N ASN A 438 -30.01 -33.46 -30.50
CA ASN A 438 -30.55 -32.10 -30.71
C ASN A 438 -31.75 -31.67 -29.86
N GLN A 439 -31.51 -30.93 -28.75
CA GLN A 439 -32.51 -29.97 -28.25
C GLN A 439 -31.90 -28.61 -27.92
N SER A 440 -32.15 -27.67 -28.83
CA SER A 440 -32.13 -26.24 -28.52
C SER A 440 -33.27 -25.89 -27.56
N ARG A 441 -33.17 -24.78 -26.83
CA ARG A 441 -34.29 -24.17 -26.06
C ARG A 441 -35.51 -23.82 -26.94
N ARG A 442 -35.40 -23.89 -28.26
CA ARG A 442 -36.51 -23.63 -29.18
C ARG A 442 -37.42 -24.85 -29.21
N VAL A 443 -38.64 -24.68 -28.69
CA VAL A 443 -39.72 -25.66 -28.85
C VAL A 443 -39.98 -25.86 -30.36
N PRO A 444 -39.85 -27.09 -30.90
CA PRO A 444 -40.09 -27.36 -32.31
C PRO A 444 -41.48 -26.90 -32.75
N GLU A 445 -41.61 -26.46 -34.00
CA GLU A 445 -42.87 -25.92 -34.51
C GLU A 445 -44.01 -26.94 -34.53
N SER A 446 -43.70 -28.23 -34.75
CA SER A 446 -44.66 -29.33 -34.64
C SER A 446 -45.27 -29.42 -33.23
N VAL A 447 -44.43 -29.33 -32.20
CA VAL A 447 -44.84 -29.35 -30.80
C VAL A 447 -45.65 -28.10 -30.45
N ARG A 448 -45.22 -26.91 -30.90
CA ARG A 448 -45.98 -25.67 -30.69
C ARG A 448 -47.38 -25.75 -31.29
N ARG A 449 -47.49 -26.27 -32.52
CA ARG A 449 -48.76 -26.44 -33.22
C ARG A 449 -49.68 -27.41 -32.48
N GLU A 450 -49.16 -28.57 -32.09
CA GLU A 450 -49.95 -29.60 -31.38
C GLU A 450 -50.42 -29.12 -30.00
N VAL A 451 -49.54 -28.46 -29.23
CA VAL A 451 -49.89 -27.84 -27.95
C VAL A 451 -50.95 -26.76 -28.14
N PHE A 452 -50.84 -25.93 -29.18
CA PHE A 452 -51.83 -24.88 -29.44
C PHE A 452 -53.21 -25.44 -29.76
N TYR A 453 -53.29 -26.52 -30.54
CA TYR A 453 -54.56 -27.20 -30.81
C TYR A 453 -55.11 -27.92 -29.57
N ARG A 454 -54.25 -28.63 -28.83
CA ARG A 454 -54.62 -29.32 -27.59
C ARG A 454 -55.19 -28.35 -26.55
N ASP A 455 -54.51 -27.24 -26.35
CA ASP A 455 -54.89 -26.21 -25.37
C ASP A 455 -55.96 -25.27 -25.92
N GLY A 456 -56.40 -25.47 -27.17
CA GLY A 456 -57.47 -24.72 -27.83
C GLY A 456 -57.18 -23.23 -27.96
N GLY A 457 -55.90 -22.87 -28.16
CA GLY A 457 -55.44 -21.49 -28.32
C GLY A 457 -55.70 -20.60 -27.09
N ARG A 458 -55.81 -21.18 -25.89
CA ARG A 458 -56.09 -20.45 -24.65
C ARG A 458 -55.17 -20.91 -23.52
N CYS A 459 -54.96 -20.02 -22.56
CA CYS A 459 -54.23 -20.31 -21.34
C CYS A 459 -54.91 -21.46 -20.58
N VAL A 460 -54.17 -22.53 -20.28
CA VAL A 460 -54.72 -23.69 -19.56
C VAL A 460 -55.14 -23.37 -18.13
N ARG A 461 -54.63 -22.28 -17.55
CA ARG A 461 -54.91 -21.86 -16.17
C ARG A 461 -56.09 -20.91 -16.03
N CYS A 462 -56.27 -19.97 -16.96
CA CYS A 462 -57.29 -18.91 -16.84
C CYS A 462 -58.14 -18.70 -18.10
N ALA A 463 -57.97 -19.53 -19.13
CA ALA A 463 -58.68 -19.47 -20.40
C ALA A 463 -58.49 -18.19 -21.23
N ALA A 464 -57.59 -17.28 -20.84
CA ALA A 464 -57.25 -16.10 -21.64
C ALA A 464 -56.70 -16.50 -23.02
N MET A 465 -57.04 -15.75 -24.07
CA MET A 465 -56.64 -16.03 -25.46
C MET A 465 -55.54 -15.10 -25.99
N GLU A 466 -55.08 -14.14 -25.18
CA GLU A 466 -54.11 -13.11 -25.57
C GLU A 466 -52.81 -13.23 -24.78
N TYR A 467 -51.70 -12.75 -25.38
CA TYR A 467 -50.35 -12.76 -24.81
C TYR A 467 -49.92 -14.13 -24.26
N LEU A 468 -50.14 -15.16 -25.08
CA LEU A 468 -49.82 -16.55 -24.76
C LEU A 468 -48.36 -16.86 -25.02
N GLU A 469 -47.76 -17.56 -24.07
CA GLU A 469 -46.39 -18.04 -24.08
C GLU A 469 -46.39 -19.57 -23.93
N TYR A 470 -45.45 -20.23 -24.59
CA TYR A 470 -45.22 -21.66 -24.42
C TYR A 470 -44.31 -21.85 -23.20
N ASP A 471 -44.90 -22.35 -22.12
CA ASP A 471 -44.21 -22.60 -20.85
C ASP A 471 -43.95 -24.09 -20.67
N HIS A 472 -42.83 -24.43 -20.04
CA HIS A 472 -42.53 -25.81 -19.67
C HIS A 472 -43.14 -26.13 -18.30
N ILE A 473 -43.97 -27.18 -18.22
CA ILE A 473 -44.54 -27.67 -16.96
C ILE A 473 -43.42 -28.02 -15.98
N ILE A 474 -42.46 -28.85 -16.43
CA ILE A 474 -41.16 -28.99 -15.78
C ILE A 474 -40.21 -28.00 -16.44
N PRO A 475 -39.71 -26.96 -15.75
CA PRO A 475 -38.87 -25.93 -16.36
C PRO A 475 -37.67 -26.50 -17.12
N TYR A 476 -37.30 -25.86 -18.23
CA TYR A 476 -36.10 -26.22 -18.98
C TYR A 476 -34.84 -26.20 -18.09
N SER A 477 -34.73 -25.24 -17.16
CA SER A 477 -33.65 -25.15 -16.16
C SER A 477 -33.55 -26.39 -15.25
N ARG A 478 -34.60 -27.19 -15.17
CA ARG A 478 -34.69 -28.43 -14.38
C ARG A 478 -34.74 -29.69 -15.25
N GLY A 479 -34.33 -29.58 -16.52
CA GLY A 479 -34.28 -30.70 -17.46
C GLY A 479 -35.60 -30.99 -18.18
N GLY A 480 -36.53 -30.02 -18.23
CA GLY A 480 -37.76 -30.14 -18.99
C GLY A 480 -37.55 -30.30 -20.49
N ALA A 481 -38.11 -31.36 -21.08
CA ALA A 481 -38.04 -31.63 -22.51
C ALA A 481 -39.04 -30.79 -23.32
N ASN A 482 -38.74 -30.52 -24.60
CA ASN A 482 -39.64 -29.86 -25.55
C ASN A 482 -40.68 -30.84 -26.15
N THR A 483 -41.44 -31.53 -25.30
CA THR A 483 -42.49 -32.47 -25.73
C THR A 483 -43.87 -31.87 -25.52
N VAL A 484 -44.87 -32.34 -26.27
CA VAL A 484 -46.26 -31.89 -26.14
C VAL A 484 -46.73 -32.01 -24.69
N ASN A 485 -46.39 -33.11 -24.02
CA ASN A 485 -46.78 -33.37 -22.63
C ASN A 485 -46.11 -32.48 -21.59
N ASN A 486 -44.98 -31.85 -21.92
CA ASN A 486 -44.23 -30.98 -21.00
C ASN A 486 -44.34 -29.49 -21.36
N ILE A 487 -44.99 -29.14 -22.47
CA ILE A 487 -45.26 -27.76 -22.86
C ILE A 487 -46.74 -27.44 -22.69
N GLN A 488 -47.05 -26.26 -22.17
CA GLN A 488 -48.40 -25.74 -21.96
C GLN A 488 -48.52 -24.29 -22.45
N LEU A 489 -49.72 -23.87 -22.85
CA LEU A 489 -50.01 -22.46 -23.09
C LEU A 489 -50.39 -21.76 -21.78
N LEU A 490 -49.63 -20.73 -21.41
CA LEU A 490 -49.97 -19.80 -20.33
C LEU A 490 -50.00 -18.37 -20.86
N CYS A 491 -50.91 -17.54 -20.35
CA CYS A 491 -50.80 -16.11 -20.57
C CYS A 491 -49.60 -15.56 -19.77
N ARG A 492 -48.98 -14.48 -20.25
CA ARG A 492 -47.80 -13.85 -19.62
C ARG A 492 -47.94 -13.65 -18.10
N ARG A 493 -49.13 -13.24 -17.61
CA ARG A 493 -49.43 -13.10 -16.17
C ARG A 493 -49.34 -14.44 -15.43
N CYS A 494 -49.97 -15.48 -15.96
CA CYS A 494 -49.92 -16.82 -15.34
C CYS A 494 -48.52 -17.43 -15.43
N ASN A 495 -47.79 -17.17 -16.52
CA ASN A 495 -46.42 -17.62 -16.70
C ASN A 495 -45.47 -16.97 -15.68
N GLN A 496 -45.54 -15.65 -15.51
CA GLN A 496 -44.76 -14.92 -14.50
C GLN A 496 -45.08 -15.35 -13.06
N LEU A 497 -46.36 -15.62 -12.76
CA LEU A 497 -46.75 -16.14 -11.44
C LEU A 497 -46.21 -17.55 -11.18
N LYS A 498 -46.10 -18.39 -12.21
CA LYS A 498 -45.50 -19.73 -12.10
C LYS A 498 -43.98 -19.63 -11.91
N GLY A 499 -43.28 -18.98 -12.85
CA GLY A 499 -41.82 -18.96 -12.89
C GLY A 499 -41.24 -20.37 -12.99
N ASP A 500 -40.10 -20.61 -12.34
CA ASP A 500 -39.40 -21.91 -12.36
C ASP A 500 -39.99 -22.95 -11.37
N ARG A 501 -41.24 -22.76 -10.95
CA ARG A 501 -41.97 -23.68 -10.06
C ARG A 501 -42.74 -24.71 -10.89
N ILE A 502 -42.83 -25.94 -10.37
CA ILE A 502 -43.57 -27.05 -10.98
C ILE A 502 -45.03 -26.97 -10.55
#